data_AF-A0A257L297-F1
#
_entry.id   AF-A0A257L297-F1
#
_cell.length_a   1.000
_cell.length_b   1.000
_cell.length_c   1.000
_cell.angle_alpha   90.00
_cell.angle_beta   90.00
_cell.angle_gamma   90.00
#
_symmetry.space_group_name_H-M   'P 1'
#
loop_
_entity.id
_entity.type
_entity.pdbx_description
1 polymer ?
#
loop_
_entity_poly.entity_id
_entity_poly.type
_entity_poly.pdbx_seq_one_letter_code
_entity_poly.pdbx_strand_id
1 'polypeptide(L)'
;MKQTYLTLAAIAILFTATNCKSETEKVEEATADVVEAGKDLEEANADYQVEVDKYRIETAEKITENEKSITAFNLRIASEKKEAREDYKKKIAELEAKNSDLKMKMDNYKADSKENWEKFKVEFSRDMDELGAAFKDLTVKNVK
;
A
#
# COMPACT_ATOMS: atom_id res chain seq x y z
N MET A 1 23.82 -17.83 -0.75
CA MET A 1 24.71 -17.08 -1.66
C MET A 1 23.92 -16.73 -2.91
N LYS A 2 23.46 -15.48 -3.02
CA LYS A 2 22.91 -14.93 -4.26
C LYS A 2 23.80 -13.74 -4.61
N GLN A 3 24.49 -13.84 -5.74
CA GLN A 3 25.35 -12.79 -6.25
C GLN A 3 24.46 -11.66 -6.79
N THR A 4 24.52 -10.50 -6.16
CA THR A 4 24.01 -9.25 -6.72
C THR A 4 25.19 -8.52 -7.35
N TYR A 5 25.23 -8.52 -8.68
CA TYR A 5 26.17 -7.74 -9.46
C TYR A 5 25.80 -6.26 -9.32
N LEU A 6 26.57 -5.52 -8.53
CA LEU A 6 26.63 -4.06 -8.58
C LEU A 6 27.45 -3.71 -9.83
N THR A 7 26.76 -3.45 -10.95
CA THR A 7 27.41 -2.88 -12.13
C THR A 7 27.78 -1.43 -11.83
N LEU A 8 29.04 -1.21 -11.47
CA LEU A 8 29.71 0.09 -11.49
C LEU A 8 29.65 0.63 -12.92
N ALA A 9 28.84 1.66 -13.16
CA ALA A 9 28.83 2.39 -14.41
C ALA A 9 30.15 3.14 -14.55
N ALA A 10 31.02 2.65 -15.46
CA ALA A 10 32.21 3.39 -15.87
C ALA A 10 31.78 4.55 -16.78
N ILE A 11 31.91 5.79 -16.32
CA ILE A 11 31.57 6.99 -17.09
C ILE A 11 32.79 7.38 -17.95
N ALA A 12 32.64 7.27 -19.27
CA ALA A 12 33.58 7.80 -20.25
C ALA A 12 33.35 9.32 -20.42
N ILE A 13 34.40 10.12 -20.19
CA ILE A 13 34.34 11.59 -20.20
C ILE A 13 34.66 12.11 -21.62
N LEU A 14 33.67 12.71 -22.29
CA LEU A 14 33.84 13.48 -23.53
C LEU A 14 34.03 14.96 -23.17
N PHE A 15 35.21 15.50 -23.48
CA PHE A 15 35.58 16.90 -23.24
C PHE A 15 34.97 17.85 -24.26
N THR A 16 34.17 18.82 -23.80
CA THR A 16 34.03 20.12 -24.48
C THR A 16 34.11 21.24 -23.45
N ALA A 17 34.88 22.27 -23.79
CA ALA A 17 35.34 23.31 -22.87
C ALA A 17 34.36 24.50 -22.81
N THR A 18 33.96 24.88 -21.58
CA THR A 18 33.73 26.28 -21.15
C THR A 18 33.56 26.31 -19.62
N ASN A 19 34.32 27.20 -18.93
CA ASN A 19 34.36 27.46 -17.49
C ASN A 19 34.82 26.28 -16.58
N CYS A 20 36.14 26.16 -16.34
CA CYS A 20 36.73 25.04 -15.62
C CYS A 20 36.91 25.28 -14.10
N LYS A 21 36.03 24.69 -13.27
CA LYS A 21 36.50 23.98 -12.07
C LYS A 21 37.53 22.93 -12.52
N SER A 22 38.58 22.71 -11.72
CA SER A 22 39.57 21.67 -12.07
C SER A 22 38.88 20.31 -12.20
N GLU A 23 39.43 19.40 -13.02
CA GLU A 23 38.87 18.05 -13.15
C GLU A 23 38.77 17.35 -11.79
N THR A 24 39.72 17.61 -10.89
CA THR A 24 39.72 17.14 -9.50
C THR A 24 38.53 17.69 -8.71
N GLU A 25 38.26 19.00 -8.77
CA GLU A 25 37.10 19.62 -8.08
C GLU A 25 35.76 19.09 -8.60
N LYS A 26 35.65 18.84 -9.91
CA LYS A 26 34.42 18.27 -10.50
C LYS A 26 34.19 16.82 -10.08
N VAL A 27 35.26 16.03 -9.95
CA VAL A 27 35.18 14.64 -9.47
C VAL A 27 34.82 14.59 -7.98
N GLU A 28 35.38 15.49 -7.17
CA GLU A 28 35.08 15.58 -5.75
C GLU A 28 33.61 16.00 -5.50
N GLU A 29 33.10 17.00 -6.21
CA GLU A 29 31.71 17.44 -6.16
C GLU A 29 30.74 16.32 -6.59
N ALA A 30 31.00 15.67 -7.73
CA ALA A 30 30.18 14.54 -8.17
C ALA A 30 30.21 13.35 -7.19
N THR A 31 31.32 13.13 -6.49
CA THR A 31 31.41 12.09 -5.46
C THR A 31 30.58 12.46 -4.22
N ALA A 32 30.63 13.72 -3.80
CA ALA A 32 29.85 14.23 -2.68
C ALA A 32 28.34 14.15 -2.98
N ASP A 33 27.92 14.58 -4.17
CA ASP A 33 26.52 14.52 -4.62
C ASP A 33 25.98 13.07 -4.63
N VAL A 34 26.80 12.10 -5.08
CA VAL A 34 26.42 10.68 -5.08
C VAL A 34 26.29 10.13 -3.65
N VAL A 35 27.17 10.53 -2.73
CA VAL A 35 27.09 10.11 -1.32
C VAL A 35 25.85 10.70 -0.63
N GLU A 36 25.59 11.99 -0.84
CA GLU A 36 24.39 12.67 -0.31
C GLU A 36 23.12 12.03 -0.87
N ALA A 37 23.03 11.84 -2.19
CA ALA A 37 21.90 11.15 -2.82
C ALA A 37 21.73 9.71 -2.32
N GLY A 38 22.83 9.00 -2.01
CA GLY A 38 22.79 7.67 -1.42
C GLY A 38 22.21 7.67 0.00
N LYS A 39 22.56 8.67 0.82
CA LYS A 39 22.03 8.83 2.18
C LYS A 39 20.55 9.23 2.16
N ASP A 40 20.17 10.18 1.32
CA ASP A 40 18.77 10.60 1.14
C ASP A 40 17.89 9.44 0.68
N LEU A 41 18.43 8.59 -0.21
CA LEU A 41 17.76 7.37 -0.64
C LEU A 41 17.59 6.38 0.52
N GLU A 42 18.60 6.20 1.37
CA GLU A 42 18.52 5.32 2.55
C GLU A 42 17.50 5.82 3.59
N GLU A 43 17.50 7.13 3.89
CA GLU A 43 16.54 7.76 4.81
C GLU A 43 15.11 7.67 4.27
N ALA A 44 14.90 8.02 3.00
CA ALA A 44 13.60 7.86 2.35
C ALA A 44 13.13 6.41 2.34
N ASN A 45 14.05 5.44 2.26
CA ASN A 45 13.73 4.02 2.36
C ASN A 45 13.31 3.59 3.77
N ALA A 46 13.91 4.16 4.82
CA ALA A 46 13.53 3.91 6.20
C ALA A 46 12.13 4.50 6.52
N ASP A 47 11.87 5.73 6.05
CA ASP A 47 10.60 6.42 6.30
C ASP A 47 9.39 5.69 5.71
N TYR A 48 9.47 5.24 4.45
CA TYR A 48 8.32 4.55 3.84
C TYR A 48 8.07 3.20 4.50
N GLN A 49 9.10 2.50 5.01
CA GLN A 49 8.90 1.21 5.69
C GLN A 49 8.09 1.39 6.97
N VAL A 50 8.37 2.44 7.74
CA VAL A 50 7.58 2.82 8.92
C VAL A 50 6.14 3.14 8.53
N GLU A 51 5.92 3.85 7.42
CA GLU A 51 4.57 4.10 6.91
C GLU A 51 3.82 2.81 6.54
N VAL A 52 4.48 1.87 5.89
CA VAL A 52 3.89 0.57 5.52
C VAL A 52 3.42 -0.15 6.77
N ASP A 53 4.25 -0.23 7.82
CA ASP A 53 3.90 -0.90 9.07
C ASP A 53 2.74 -0.22 9.80
N LYS A 54 2.74 1.11 9.86
CA LYS A 54 1.61 1.87 10.40
C LYS A 54 0.33 1.58 9.63
N TYR A 55 0.39 1.57 8.30
CA TYR A 55 -0.77 1.33 7.46
C TYR A 55 -1.28 -0.12 7.55
N ARG A 56 -0.41 -1.11 7.80
CA ARG A 56 -0.83 -2.49 8.13
C ARG A 56 -1.73 -2.52 9.37
N ILE A 57 -1.40 -1.74 10.39
CA ILE A 57 -2.20 -1.65 11.61
C ILE A 57 -3.54 -0.98 11.31
N GLU A 58 -3.53 0.18 10.65
CA GLU A 58 -4.75 0.92 10.28
C GLU A 58 -5.72 0.07 9.44
N THR A 59 -5.19 -0.70 8.49
CA THR A 59 -6.00 -1.56 7.63
C THR A 59 -6.51 -2.80 8.35
N ALA A 60 -5.73 -3.38 9.26
CA ALA A 60 -6.19 -4.46 10.13
C ALA A 60 -7.36 -4.01 11.02
N GLU A 61 -7.32 -2.79 11.55
CA GLU A 61 -8.44 -2.21 12.31
C GLU A 61 -9.71 -2.10 11.47
N LYS A 62 -9.61 -1.52 10.26
CA LYS A 62 -10.74 -1.44 9.31
C LYS A 62 -11.31 -2.83 8.95
N ILE A 63 -10.45 -3.82 8.74
CA ILE A 63 -10.86 -5.21 8.45
C ILE A 63 -11.63 -5.80 9.63
N THR A 64 -11.18 -5.58 10.87
CA THR A 64 -11.89 -6.02 12.08
C THR A 64 -13.24 -5.29 12.26
N GLU A 65 -13.34 -4.01 11.91
CA GLU A 65 -14.62 -3.29 11.91
C GLU A 65 -15.63 -3.87 10.90
N ASN A 66 -15.15 -4.28 9.72
CA ASN A 66 -15.95 -4.97 8.72
C ASN A 66 -16.50 -6.31 9.26
N GLU A 67 -15.65 -7.12 9.91
CA GLU A 67 -16.04 -8.39 10.54
C GLU A 67 -17.11 -8.21 11.64
N LYS A 68 -17.00 -7.14 12.44
CA LYS A 68 -18.03 -6.76 13.42
C LYS A 68 -19.35 -6.40 12.73
N SER A 69 -19.29 -5.65 11.64
CA SER A 69 -20.47 -5.25 10.85
C SER A 69 -21.20 -6.46 10.27
N ILE A 70 -20.46 -7.46 9.78
CA ILE A 70 -21.01 -8.75 9.33
C ILE A 70 -21.74 -9.46 10.46
N THR A 71 -21.11 -9.58 11.63
CA THR A 71 -21.70 -10.26 12.78
C THR A 71 -23.01 -9.59 13.21
N ALA A 72 -23.01 -8.26 13.32
CA ALA A 72 -24.19 -7.49 13.65
C ALA A 72 -25.32 -7.64 12.60
N PHE A 73 -24.96 -7.63 11.31
CA PHE A 73 -25.94 -7.77 10.24
C PHE A 73 -26.53 -9.18 10.16
N ASN A 74 -25.72 -10.22 10.38
CA ASN A 74 -26.20 -11.61 10.46
C ASN A 74 -27.26 -11.81 11.56
N LEU A 75 -27.08 -11.16 12.72
CA LEU A 75 -28.09 -11.17 13.79
C LEU A 75 -29.39 -10.48 13.35
N ARG A 76 -29.28 -9.37 12.61
CA ARG A 76 -30.44 -8.59 12.15
C ARG A 76 -31.30 -9.35 11.14
N ILE A 77 -30.67 -10.06 10.19
CA ILE A 77 -31.39 -10.76 9.13
C ILE A 77 -31.97 -12.11 9.59
N ALA A 78 -31.71 -12.55 10.82
CA ALA A 78 -32.18 -13.83 11.34
C ALA A 78 -33.71 -13.93 11.35
N SER A 79 -34.42 -12.83 11.63
CA SER A 79 -35.89 -12.76 11.64
C SER A 79 -36.52 -12.43 10.29
N GLU A 80 -35.74 -12.19 9.24
CA GLU A 80 -36.26 -11.84 7.92
C GLU A 80 -36.93 -13.03 7.22
N LYS A 81 -37.67 -12.74 6.14
CA LYS A 81 -38.22 -13.80 5.26
C LYS A 81 -37.10 -14.61 4.62
N LYS A 82 -37.38 -15.88 4.28
CA LYS A 82 -36.37 -16.80 3.73
C LYS A 82 -35.68 -16.25 2.48
N GLU A 83 -36.45 -15.74 1.52
CA GLU A 83 -35.88 -15.20 0.27
C GLU A 83 -34.96 -14.00 0.54
N ALA A 84 -35.42 -13.03 1.33
CA ALA A 84 -34.63 -11.85 1.70
C ALA A 84 -33.35 -12.24 2.45
N ARG A 85 -33.44 -13.18 3.40
CA ARG A 85 -32.28 -13.69 4.14
C ARG A 85 -31.27 -14.39 3.23
N GLU A 86 -31.72 -15.14 2.22
CA GLU A 86 -30.82 -15.79 1.25
C GLU A 86 -30.07 -14.77 0.40
N ASP A 87 -30.74 -13.71 -0.06
CA ASP A 87 -30.10 -12.64 -0.82
C ASP A 87 -29.09 -11.85 0.03
N TYR A 88 -29.44 -11.55 1.29
CA TYR A 88 -28.49 -10.94 2.22
C TYR A 88 -27.28 -11.83 2.49
N LYS A 89 -27.47 -13.15 2.65
CA LYS A 89 -26.35 -14.09 2.84
C LYS A 89 -25.40 -14.12 1.64
N LYS A 90 -25.92 -14.08 0.42
CA LYS A 90 -25.06 -13.97 -0.79
C LYS A 90 -24.24 -12.68 -0.75
N LYS A 91 -24.89 -11.56 -0.41
CA LYS A 91 -24.19 -10.28 -0.32
C LYS A 91 -23.11 -10.26 0.76
N ILE A 92 -23.38 -10.84 1.92
CA ILE A 92 -22.39 -11.00 3.00
C ILE A 92 -21.21 -11.82 2.50
N ALA A 93 -21.44 -12.97 1.86
CA ALA A 93 -20.37 -13.83 1.36
C ALA A 93 -19.47 -13.10 0.34
N GLU A 94 -20.04 -12.29 -0.56
CA GLU A 94 -19.26 -11.46 -1.48
C GLU A 94 -18.37 -10.46 -0.75
N LEU A 95 -18.89 -9.80 0.29
CA LEU A 95 -18.14 -8.80 1.04
C LEU A 95 -17.09 -9.43 1.96
N GLU A 96 -17.38 -10.59 2.55
CA GLU A 96 -16.42 -11.41 3.30
C GLU A 96 -15.24 -11.83 2.42
N ALA A 97 -15.52 -12.31 1.20
CA ALA A 97 -14.48 -12.67 0.24
C ALA A 97 -13.59 -11.47 -0.08
N LYS A 98 -14.17 -10.31 -0.42
CA LYS A 98 -13.41 -9.07 -0.67
C LYS A 98 -12.58 -8.61 0.54
N ASN A 99 -13.14 -8.70 1.75
CA ASN A 99 -12.43 -8.36 2.98
C ASN A 99 -11.21 -9.27 3.19
N SER A 100 -11.36 -10.57 2.92
CA SER A 100 -10.24 -11.53 2.99
C SER A 100 -9.20 -11.29 1.89
N ASP A 101 -9.64 -10.94 0.67
CA ASP A 101 -8.73 -10.66 -0.44
C ASP A 101 -7.87 -9.42 -0.15
N LEU A 102 -8.48 -8.35 0.40
CA LEU A 102 -7.75 -7.15 0.80
C LEU A 102 -6.78 -7.41 1.96
N LYS A 103 -7.19 -8.21 2.94
CA LYS A 103 -6.27 -8.68 3.99
C LYS A 103 -5.03 -9.36 3.40
N MET A 104 -5.25 -10.33 2.51
CA MET A 104 -4.17 -11.04 1.84
C MET A 104 -3.31 -10.13 0.96
N LYS A 105 -3.92 -9.15 0.27
CA LYS A 105 -3.21 -8.15 -0.54
C LYS A 105 -2.27 -7.30 0.33
N MET A 106 -2.68 -6.91 1.54
CA MET A 106 -1.82 -6.17 2.48
C MET A 106 -0.72 -7.04 3.09
N ASP A 107 -1.07 -8.26 3.52
CA ASP A 107 -0.12 -9.20 4.15
C ASP A 107 1.01 -9.60 3.18
N ASN A 108 0.68 -9.76 1.89
CA ASN A 108 1.64 -10.11 0.86
C ASN A 108 2.38 -8.92 0.26
N TYR A 109 2.01 -7.68 0.60
CA TYR A 109 2.67 -6.50 0.07
C TYR A 109 4.12 -6.42 0.59
N LYS A 110 5.06 -6.39 -0.35
CA LYS A 110 6.49 -6.21 -0.10
C LYS A 110 6.92 -4.89 -0.70
N ALA A 111 7.24 -3.96 0.18
CA ALA A 111 7.65 -2.63 -0.21
C ALA A 111 9.10 -2.67 -0.74
N ASP A 112 9.27 -2.36 -2.02
CA ASP A 112 10.57 -2.35 -2.72
C ASP A 112 11.06 -0.93 -3.05
N SER A 113 10.16 0.05 -3.06
CA SER A 113 10.45 1.47 -3.24
C SER A 113 9.30 2.32 -2.72
N LYS A 114 9.61 3.59 -2.39
CA LYS A 114 8.60 4.59 -2.01
C LYS A 114 7.53 4.80 -3.09
N GLU A 115 7.93 4.83 -4.37
CA GLU A 115 6.99 5.04 -5.47
C GLU A 115 5.96 3.90 -5.58
N ASN A 116 6.41 2.65 -5.46
CA ASN A 116 5.51 1.49 -5.48
C ASN A 116 4.61 1.45 -4.24
N TRP A 117 5.11 1.94 -3.10
CA TRP A 117 4.30 2.12 -1.89
C TRP A 117 3.16 3.10 -2.10
N GLU A 118 3.44 4.30 -2.61
CA GLU A 118 2.40 5.32 -2.81
C GLU A 118 1.31 4.84 -3.78
N LYS A 119 1.69 4.21 -4.89
CA LYS A 119 0.72 3.65 -5.86
C LYS A 119 -0.14 2.57 -5.23
N PHE A 120 0.47 1.64 -4.50
CA PHE A 120 -0.25 0.59 -3.80
C PHE A 120 -1.23 1.17 -2.78
N LYS A 121 -0.77 2.10 -1.95
CA LYS A 121 -1.56 2.72 -0.87
C LYS A 121 -2.79 3.44 -1.42
N VAL A 122 -2.66 4.16 -2.54
CA VAL A 122 -3.79 4.85 -3.19
C VAL A 122 -4.86 3.86 -3.64
N GLU A 123 -4.47 2.82 -4.39
CA GLU A 123 -5.43 1.83 -4.89
C GLU A 123 -6.05 1.03 -3.74
N PHE A 124 -5.23 0.57 -2.81
CA PHE A 124 -5.69 -0.19 -1.65
C PHE A 124 -6.64 0.61 -0.77
N SER A 125 -6.34 1.90 -0.51
CA SER A 125 -7.22 2.78 0.27
C SER A 125 -8.59 2.91 -0.37
N ARG A 126 -8.65 3.11 -1.69
CA ARG A 126 -9.91 3.19 -2.43
C ARG A 126 -10.70 1.90 -2.29
N ASP A 127 -10.07 0.76 -2.53
CA ASP A 127 -10.74 -0.55 -2.45
C ASP A 127 -11.29 -0.81 -1.02
N MET A 128 -10.54 -0.42 0.02
CA MET A 128 -10.97 -0.51 1.42
C MET A 128 -12.12 0.43 1.77
N ASP A 129 -12.10 1.66 1.27
CA ASP A 129 -13.15 2.64 1.54
C ASP A 129 -14.46 2.24 0.83
N GLU A 130 -14.38 1.73 -0.40
CA GLU A 130 -15.52 1.14 -1.11
C GLU A 130 -16.10 -0.06 -0.36
N LEU A 131 -15.25 -0.95 0.15
CA LEU A 131 -15.68 -2.09 0.96
C LEU A 131 -16.36 -1.64 2.25
N GLY A 132 -15.77 -0.68 2.97
CA GLY A 132 -16.34 -0.12 4.19
C GLY A 132 -17.69 0.56 3.95
N ALA A 133 -17.85 1.27 2.82
CA ALA A 133 -19.14 1.84 2.41
C ALA A 133 -20.18 0.74 2.17
N ALA A 134 -19.82 -0.33 1.46
CA ALA A 134 -20.72 -1.45 1.21
C ALA A 134 -21.17 -2.15 2.51
N PHE A 135 -20.30 -2.27 3.52
CA PHE A 135 -20.69 -2.77 4.85
C PHE A 135 -21.62 -1.80 5.58
N LYS A 136 -21.36 -0.49 5.53
CA LYS A 136 -22.25 0.52 6.12
C LYS A 136 -23.64 0.47 5.50
N ASP A 137 -23.73 0.31 4.19
CA ASP A 137 -25.01 0.18 3.48
C ASP A 137 -25.81 -1.04 3.95
N LEU A 138 -25.15 -2.15 4.33
CA LEU A 138 -25.81 -3.28 4.96
C LEU A 138 -26.43 -2.94 6.32
N THR A 139 -25.90 -1.94 7.03
CA THR A 139 -26.41 -1.54 8.37
C THR A 139 -27.54 -0.51 8.29
N VAL A 140 -27.72 0.19 7.17
CA VAL A 140 -28.87 1.08 6.98
C VAL A 140 -30.14 0.22 6.95
N LYS A 141 -31.13 0.58 7.77
CA LYS A 141 -32.46 -0.04 7.66
C LYS A 141 -33.10 0.53 6.41
N ASN A 142 -33.24 -0.28 5.37
CA ASN A 142 -34.14 0.05 4.28
C ASN A 142 -35.57 -0.07 4.83
N VAL A 143 -36.07 1.02 5.40
CA VAL A 143 -37.48 1.18 5.72
C VAL A 143 -38.19 1.27 4.37
N LYS A 144 -38.71 0.15 3.88
CA LYS A 144 -39.70 0.13 2.80
C LYS A 144 -41.09 0.05 3.40
#